data_AF-A0A9E2AI74-F1
#
_entry.id   AF-A0A9E2AI74-F1
#
_cell.length_a   1.000
_cell.length_b   1.000
_cell.length_c   1.000
_cell.angle_alpha   90.00
_cell.angle_beta   90.00
_cell.angle_gamma   90.00
#
_symmetry.space_group_name_H-M   'P 1'
#
loop_
_entity.id
_entity.type
_entity.pdbx_description
1 polymer ?
#
loop_
_entity_poly.entity_id
_entity_poly.type
_entity_poly.pdbx_seq_one_letter_code
_entity_poly.pdbx_strand_id
1 'polypeptide(L)'
;MKQEELSELTDQELLDKAQTMKSSPITDAVFIGFLIGIIIYSILNNSLGFFTLIPLFFIYKLFDKSKNYKALEKILKERNLK
;
A
#
# COMPACT_ATOMS: atom_id res chain seq x y z
N MET A 1 -8.62 -1.94 6.63
CA MET A 1 -8.79 -2.78 7.84
C MET A 1 -9.33 -1.91 8.96
N LYS A 2 -10.21 -2.45 9.80
CA LYS A 2 -10.67 -1.75 11.00
C LYS A 2 -9.57 -1.84 12.08
N GLN A 3 -9.36 -0.77 12.85
CA GLN A 3 -8.38 -0.78 13.95
C GLN A 3 -8.69 -1.86 15.00
N GLU A 4 -9.98 -2.20 15.18
CA GLU A 4 -10.45 -3.23 16.10
C GLU A 4 -9.86 -4.62 15.79
N GLU A 5 -9.85 -5.04 14.51
CA GLU A 5 -9.24 -6.32 14.09
C GLU A 5 -7.72 -6.36 14.30
N LEU A 6 -7.03 -5.22 14.29
CA LEU A 6 -5.58 -5.18 14.52
C LEU A 6 -5.25 -5.26 16.01
N SER A 7 -6.12 -4.77 16.89
CA SER A 7 -5.89 -4.83 18.33
C SER A 7 -6.19 -6.22 18.92
N GLU A 8 -7.04 -7.00 18.24
CA GLU A 8 -7.38 -8.38 18.62
C GLU A 8 -6.31 -9.42 18.24
N LEU A 9 -5.35 -9.06 17.38
CA LEU A 9 -4.26 -9.96 16.97
C LEU A 9 -3.21 -10.12 18.08
N THR A 10 -2.61 -11.31 18.14
CA THR A 10 -1.50 -11.61 19.05
C THR A 10 -0.21 -10.90 18.61
N ASP A 11 0.73 -10.72 19.55
CA ASP A 11 1.97 -9.98 19.27
C ASP A 11 2.83 -10.66 18.18
N GLN A 12 2.78 -11.99 18.05
CA GLN A 12 3.43 -12.73 16.97
C GLN A 12 2.77 -12.48 15.62
N GLU A 13 1.43 -12.47 15.55
CA GLU A 13 0.70 -12.18 14.31
C GLU A 13 0.88 -10.73 13.85
N LEU A 14 0.99 -9.80 14.79
CA LEU A 14 1.29 -8.39 14.51
C LEU A 14 2.69 -8.20 13.93
N LEU A 15 3.70 -8.89 14.48
CA LEU A 15 5.07 -8.85 13.96
C LEU A 15 5.18 -9.49 12.58
N ASP A 16 4.49 -10.61 12.33
CA ASP A 16 4.47 -11.29 11.03
C ASP A 16 3.80 -10.42 9.95
N LYS A 17 2.68 -9.76 10.29
CA LYS A 17 2.05 -8.74 9.43
C LYS A 17 2.98 -7.54 9.19
N ALA A 18 3.72 -7.09 10.19
CA ALA A 18 4.65 -5.97 10.03
C ALA A 18 5.81 -6.33 9.10
N GLN A 19 6.33 -7.55 9.22
CA GLN A 19 7.46 -8.05 8.43
C GLN A 19 7.07 -8.25 6.97
N THR A 20 5.90 -8.84 6.71
CA THR A 20 5.33 -8.98 5.37
C THR A 20 5.02 -7.63 4.72
N MET A 21 4.57 -6.65 5.49
CA MET A 21 4.33 -5.29 4.98
C MET A 21 5.63 -4.49 4.73
N LYS A 22 6.71 -4.75 5.47
CA LYS A 22 7.99 -4.00 5.35
C LYS A 22 8.72 -4.24 4.02
N SER A 23 8.49 -5.36 3.34
CA SER A 23 9.06 -5.63 2.00
C SER A 23 8.27 -4.99 0.86
N SER A 24 7.01 -4.61 1.09
CA SER A 24 6.13 -3.99 0.09
C SER A 24 6.55 -2.58 -0.39
N PRO A 25 7.19 -1.68 0.38
CA PRO A 25 7.33 -0.25 0.01
C PRO A 25 8.17 0.02 -1.24
N ILE A 26 9.25 -0.75 -1.44
CA ILE A 26 10.16 -0.57 -2.58
C ILE A 26 9.46 -1.04 -3.85
N THR A 27 8.87 -2.24 -3.81
CA THR A 27 8.09 -2.79 -4.92
C THR A 27 6.92 -1.88 -5.26
N ASP A 28 6.19 -1.40 -4.24
CA ASP A 28 5.07 -0.46 -4.40
C ASP A 28 5.53 0.85 -5.08
N ALA A 29 6.68 1.42 -4.69
CA ALA A 29 7.24 2.62 -5.32
C ALA A 29 7.65 2.40 -6.80
N VAL A 30 8.25 1.26 -7.11
CA VAL A 30 8.59 0.87 -8.49
C VAL A 30 7.33 0.73 -9.33
N PHE A 31 6.29 0.07 -8.81
CA PHE A 31 5.00 -0.06 -9.48
C PHE A 31 4.35 1.31 -9.71
N ILE A 32 4.37 2.21 -8.73
CA ILE A 32 3.84 3.57 -8.89
C ILE A 32 4.56 4.31 -10.02
N GLY A 33 5.91 4.25 -10.06
CA GLY A 33 6.69 4.86 -11.14
C GLY A 33 6.36 4.28 -12.52
N PHE A 34 6.21 2.96 -12.61
CA PHE A 34 5.80 2.27 -13.83
C PHE A 34 4.40 2.70 -14.30
N LEU A 35 3.44 2.81 -13.38
CA LEU A 35 2.08 3.27 -13.66
C LEU A 35 2.06 4.71 -14.17
N ILE A 36 2.86 5.60 -13.57
CA ILE A 36 3.03 6.98 -14.05
C ILE A 36 3.60 7.00 -15.47
N GLY A 37 4.60 6.15 -15.75
CA GLY A 37 5.16 5.99 -17.09
C GLY A 37 4.11 5.58 -18.13
N ILE A 38 3.25 4.62 -17.79
CA ILE A 38 2.12 4.22 -18.65
C ILE A 38 1.17 5.38 -18.90
N ILE A 39 0.84 6.16 -17.88
CA ILE A 39 -0.06 7.32 -18.02
C ILE A 39 0.54 8.34 -18.99
N ILE A 40 1.83 8.67 -18.85
CA ILE A 40 2.52 9.61 -19.75
C ILE A 40 2.54 9.07 -21.19
N TYR A 41 2.89 7.80 -21.37
CA TYR A 41 2.87 7.16 -22.70
C TYR A 41 1.47 7.18 -23.32
N SER A 42 0.43 6.93 -22.51
CA SER A 42 -0.96 6.93 -22.94
C SER A 42 -1.47 8.31 -23.35
N ILE A 43 -1.01 9.38 -22.68
CA ILE A 43 -1.30 10.78 -23.07
C ILE A 43 -0.67 11.09 -24.43
N LEU A 44 0.60 10.72 -24.63
CA LEU A 44 1.32 10.95 -25.88
C LEU A 44 0.68 10.22 -27.06
N ASN A 45 0.19 9.00 -26.85
CA ASN A 45 -0.53 8.21 -27.86
C ASN A 45 -2.03 8.53 -27.96
N ASN A 46 -2.52 9.56 -27.25
CA ASN A 46 -3.93 9.97 -27.19
C ASN A 46 -4.90 8.81 -26.84
N SER A 47 -4.41 7.77 -26.17
CA SER A 47 -5.19 6.61 -25.69
C SER A 47 -5.69 6.83 -24.27
N LEU A 48 -6.03 8.08 -23.93
CA LEU A 48 -6.66 8.46 -22.66
C LEU A 48 -8.03 7.80 -22.57
N GLY A 49 -8.07 6.60 -21.99
CA GLY A 49 -9.26 5.77 -21.89
C GLY A 49 -9.11 4.74 -20.78
N PHE A 50 -9.77 3.59 -20.92
CA PHE A 50 -9.82 2.55 -19.89
C PHE A 50 -8.44 2.12 -19.34
N PHE A 51 -7.38 2.24 -20.15
CA PHE A 51 -6.01 1.94 -19.74
C PHE A 51 -5.43 2.86 -18.66
N THR A 52 -5.99 4.06 -18.43
CA THR A 52 -5.57 4.93 -17.32
C THR A 52 -6.33 4.65 -16.02
N LEU A 53 -7.52 4.05 -16.10
CA LEU A 53 -8.31 3.65 -14.93
C LEU A 53 -7.65 2.51 -14.16
N ILE A 54 -7.01 1.58 -14.86
CA ILE A 54 -6.29 0.46 -14.24
C ILE A 54 -5.14 0.99 -13.35
N PRO A 55 -4.18 1.80 -13.86
CA PRO A 55 -3.18 2.50 -13.04
C PRO A 55 -3.77 3.25 -11.85
N LEU A 56 -4.84 4.02 -12.08
CA LEU A 56 -5.45 4.86 -11.05
C LEU A 56 -6.04 4.02 -9.91
N PHE A 57 -6.67 2.89 -10.24
CA PHE A 57 -7.17 1.94 -9.26
C PHE A 57 -6.06 1.33 -8.41
N PHE A 58 -4.94 0.94 -9.03
CA PHE A 58 -3.78 0.43 -8.29
C PHE A 58 -3.19 1.47 -7.34
N ILE A 59 -3.04 2.72 -7.79
CA ILE A 59 -2.56 3.83 -6.94
C ILE A 59 -3.51 4.04 -5.74
N TYR A 60 -4.82 4.01 -5.96
CA TYR A 60 -5.81 4.13 -4.89
C TYR A 60 -5.69 2.99 -3.87
N LYS A 61 -5.56 1.74 -4.35
CA LYS A 61 -5.39 0.55 -3.50
C LYS A 61 -4.10 0.61 -2.67
N LEU A 62 -3.02 1.13 -3.25
CA LEU A 62 -1.75 1.37 -2.57
C LEU A 62 -1.87 2.44 -1.47
N PHE A 63 -2.64 3.50 -1.74
CA PHE A 63 -2.93 4.56 -0.76
C PHE A 63 -3.68 4.02 0.47
N ASP A 64 -4.65 3.14 0.25
CA ASP A 64 -5.37 2.49 1.35
C ASP A 64 -4.44 1.59 2.16
N LYS A 65 -3.56 0.82 1.50
CA LYS A 65 -2.52 0.00 2.16
C LYS A 65 -1.60 0.83 3.07
N SER A 66 -1.20 2.03 2.62
CA SER A 66 -0.38 2.98 3.38
C SER A 66 -1.07 3.45 4.68
N LYS A 67 -2.38 3.75 4.64
CA LYS A 67 -3.16 4.08 5.84
C LYS A 67 -3.17 2.93 6.85
N ASN A 68 -3.34 1.70 6.37
CA ASN A 68 -3.33 0.50 7.21
C ASN A 68 -1.95 0.26 7.85
N TYR A 69 -0.87 0.51 7.12
CA TYR A 69 0.50 0.42 7.65
C TYR A 69 0.71 1.38 8.83
N LYS A 70 0.28 2.65 8.70
CA LYS A 70 0.39 3.62 9.81
C LYS A 70 -0.39 3.20 11.05
N ALA A 71 -1.57 2.59 10.87
CA ALA A 71 -2.37 2.07 11.99
C ALA A 71 -1.68 0.90 12.70
N LEU A 72 -1.11 -0.05 11.94
CA LEU A 72 -0.35 -1.17 12.47
C LEU A 72 0.94 -0.70 13.19
N GLU A 73 1.67 0.24 12.61
CA GLU A 73 2.88 0.81 13.22
C GLU A 73 2.59 1.52 14.55
N LYS A 74 1.43 2.17 14.66
CA LYS A 74 0.98 2.80 15.91
C LYS A 74 0.75 1.76 17.03
N ILE A 75 0.08 0.65 16.71
CA ILE A 75 -0.20 -0.42 17.68
C ILE A 75 1.10 -1.12 18.12
N LEU A 76 2.03 -1.36 17.18
CA LEU A 76 3.34 -1.93 17.50
C LEU A 76 4.16 -1.03 18.43
N LYS A 77 4.11 0.29 18.23
CA LYS A 77 4.74 1.28 19.12
C LYS A 77 4.06 1.35 20.49
N GLU A 78 2.72 1.34 20.55
CA GLU A 78 1.97 1.30 21.81
C GLU A 78 2.33 0.07 22.65
N ARG A 79 2.54 -1.08 22.01
CA ARG A 79 2.93 -2.34 22.68
C ARG A 79 4.44 -2.51 22.90
N ASN A 80 5.27 -1.51 22.59
CA ASN A 80 6.74 -1.59 22.70
C ASN A 80 7.36 -2.78 21.92
N LEU A 81 6.70 -3.23 20.86
CA LEU A 81 7.21 -4.29 19.99
C LEU A 81 8.18 -3.74 18.92
N LYS A 82 8.24 -2.40 18.74
CA LYS A 82 9.18 -1.69 17.87
C LYS A 82 9.27 -0.19 18.17
#